data_AF-A0A0S8CJX7-F1
#
_entry.id   AF-A0A0S8CJX7-F1
#
_cell.length_a   1.000
_cell.length_b   1.000
_cell.length_c   1.000
_cell.angle_alpha   90.00
_cell.angle_beta   90.00
_cell.angle_gamma   90.00
#
_symmetry.space_group_name_H-M   'P 1'
#
loop_
_entity.id
_entity.type
_entity.pdbx_description
1 polymer ?
#
loop_
_entity_poly.entity_id
_entity_poly.type
_entity_poly.pdbx_seq_one_letter_code
_entity_poly.pdbx_strand_id
1 'polypeptide(L)'
;MIPTVEWKNDHVVILDQRVLPGEVRFLDCEIYEDVAEAIRNLSVRGAPAIGVTASLGIALGAKQYPGADLKGFLLHMEQVCHTFASTRPTAVNLFWAVDRMKRILASASPSTIQDMQKRLQEEALAVLDEDIRVNRALGKFGSAIIRDGDHILTHCNAGALATAGYGTALGVVRAAWEQGKQIRVYAD
;
A
#
# COMPACT_ATOMS: atom_id res chain seq x y z
N MET A 1 2.62 -13.41 8.88
CA MET A 1 1.50 -12.79 8.13
C MET A 1 1.94 -12.74 6.69
N ILE A 2 1.09 -13.13 5.74
CA ILE A 2 1.40 -13.01 4.31
C ILE A 2 1.36 -11.51 3.97
N PRO A 3 2.44 -10.93 3.42
CA PRO A 3 2.46 -9.51 3.09
C PRO A 3 1.63 -9.24 1.84
N THR A 4 0.91 -8.12 1.82
CA THR A 4 0.08 -7.71 0.68
C THR A 4 0.93 -7.16 -0.45
N VAL A 5 1.93 -6.35 -0.10
CA VAL A 5 2.88 -5.72 -1.02
C VAL A 5 4.21 -5.48 -0.31
N GLU A 6 5.32 -5.68 -1.01
CA GLU A 6 6.68 -5.44 -0.49
C GLU A 6 7.57 -4.82 -1.57
N TRP A 7 8.60 -4.08 -1.14
CA TRP A 7 9.73 -3.71 -2.00
C TRP A 7 10.86 -4.72 -1.81
N LYS A 8 11.27 -5.42 -2.86
CA LYS A 8 12.30 -6.46 -2.79
C LYS A 8 13.21 -6.37 -4.00
N ASN A 9 14.53 -6.40 -3.79
CA ASN A 9 15.53 -6.41 -4.87
C ASN A 9 15.21 -5.43 -6.03
N ASP A 10 14.84 -4.19 -5.67
CA ASP A 10 14.51 -3.11 -6.62
C ASP A 10 13.26 -3.30 -7.48
N HIS A 11 12.36 -4.20 -7.10
CA HIS A 11 11.03 -4.35 -7.70
C HIS A 11 9.95 -4.41 -6.61
N VAL A 12 8.69 -4.34 -7.04
CA VAL A 12 7.53 -4.45 -6.15
C VAL A 12 6.96 -5.86 -6.24
N VAL A 13 6.79 -6.53 -5.11
CA VAL A 13 6.18 -7.87 -5.05
C VAL A 13 4.78 -7.74 -4.48
N ILE A 14 3.77 -8.23 -5.20
CA ILE A 14 2.35 -8.09 -4.83
C ILE A 14 1.73 -9.48 -4.66
N LEU A 15 1.02 -9.71 -3.56
CA LEU A 15 0.18 -10.90 -3.42
C LEU A 15 -1.03 -10.79 -4.38
N ASP A 16 -1.20 -11.76 -5.27
CA ASP A 16 -2.34 -11.80 -6.20
C ASP A 16 -3.61 -12.24 -5.47
N GLN A 17 -4.42 -11.28 -5.02
CA GLN A 17 -5.64 -11.56 -4.28
C GLN A 17 -6.76 -12.18 -5.12
N ARG A 18 -6.64 -12.23 -6.45
CA ARG A 18 -7.69 -12.77 -7.34
C ARG A 18 -7.79 -14.29 -7.27
N VAL A 19 -6.68 -14.95 -6.94
CA VAL A 19 -6.58 -16.42 -6.87
C VAL A 19 -6.78 -16.97 -5.46
N LEU A 20 -6.93 -16.10 -4.46
CA LEU A 20 -7.30 -16.50 -3.10
C LEU A 20 -8.77 -16.96 -3.05
N PRO A 21 -9.11 -17.96 -2.20
CA PRO A 21 -8.23 -18.69 -1.29
C PRO A 21 -7.57 -19.94 -1.93
N GLY A 22 -7.75 -20.17 -3.23
CA GLY A 22 -7.29 -21.39 -3.90
C GLY A 22 -5.78 -21.50 -4.05
N GLU A 23 -5.09 -20.38 -4.27
CA GLU A 23 -3.64 -20.34 -4.46
C GLU A 23 -3.03 -19.10 -3.78
N VAL A 24 -1.84 -19.26 -3.19
CA VAL A 24 -1.00 -18.14 -2.75
C VAL A 24 0.05 -17.90 -3.82
N ARG A 25 -0.15 -16.86 -4.62
CA ARG A 25 0.74 -16.46 -5.72
C ARG A 25 1.19 -15.02 -5.56
N PHE A 26 2.46 -14.76 -5.85
CA PHE A 26 3.02 -13.41 -5.89
C PHE A 26 3.29 -12.98 -7.34
N LEU A 27 3.13 -11.69 -7.60
CA LEU A 27 3.48 -11.02 -8.84
C LEU A 27 4.75 -10.22 -8.60
N ASP A 28 5.81 -10.51 -9.35
CA ASP A 28 7.01 -9.68 -9.40
C ASP A 28 6.77 -8.57 -10.44
N CYS A 29 6.65 -7.32 -9.97
CA CYS A 29 6.42 -6.14 -10.80
C CYS A 29 7.74 -5.40 -11.00
N GLU A 30 8.38 -5.65 -12.13
CA GLU A 30 9.68 -5.06 -12.48
C GLU A 30 9.56 -3.64 -13.04
N ILE A 31 8.39 -3.30 -13.59
CA ILE A 31 8.09 -1.95 -14.10
C ILE A 31 6.86 -1.33 -13.42
N TYR A 32 6.82 0.01 -13.36
CA TYR A 32 5.72 0.70 -12.65
C TYR A 32 4.35 0.45 -13.30
N GLU A 33 4.32 0.14 -14.60
CA GLU A 33 3.12 -0.26 -15.32
C GLU A 33 2.53 -1.59 -14.83
N ASP A 34 3.37 -2.55 -14.41
CA ASP A 34 2.92 -3.82 -13.81
C ASP A 34 2.18 -3.55 -12.49
N VAL A 35 2.73 -2.66 -11.67
CA VAL A 35 2.13 -2.23 -10.40
C VAL A 35 0.80 -1.53 -10.65
N ALA A 36 0.75 -0.64 -11.65
CA ALA A 36 -0.48 0.04 -12.03
C ALA A 36 -1.54 -0.96 -12.52
N GLU A 37 -1.13 -1.99 -13.26
CA GLU A 37 -2.02 -3.05 -13.73
C GLU A 37 -2.53 -3.93 -12.59
N ALA A 38 -1.68 -4.27 -11.62
CA ALA A 38 -2.08 -5.00 -10.42
C ALA A 38 -3.16 -4.26 -9.60
N ILE A 39 -3.12 -2.92 -9.58
CA ILE A 39 -4.17 -2.10 -8.97
C ILE A 39 -5.46 -2.12 -9.82
N ARG A 40 -5.36 -1.97 -11.15
CA ARG A 40 -6.51 -1.95 -12.07
C ARG A 40 -7.28 -3.27 -12.06
N ASN A 41 -6.58 -4.38 -12.16
CA ASN A 41 -7.18 -5.71 -12.27
C ASN A 41 -7.53 -6.35 -10.92
N LEU A 42 -7.37 -5.61 -9.81
CA LEU A 42 -7.67 -6.04 -8.45
C LEU A 42 -6.78 -7.17 -7.91
N SER A 43 -5.58 -7.38 -8.46
CA SER A 43 -4.54 -8.20 -7.82
C SER A 43 -4.22 -7.68 -6.43
N VAL A 44 -4.16 -6.34 -6.28
CA VAL A 44 -4.19 -5.67 -4.97
C VAL A 44 -5.48 -4.87 -4.81
N ARG A 45 -6.09 -4.97 -3.62
CA ARG A 45 -7.32 -4.25 -3.29
C ARG A 45 -7.39 -3.91 -1.81
N GLY A 46 -8.27 -2.98 -1.45
CA GLY A 46 -8.34 -2.36 -0.13
C GLY A 46 -7.71 -0.97 -0.16
N ALA A 47 -8.41 0.03 0.40
CA ALA A 47 -8.03 1.42 0.19
C ALA A 47 -6.59 1.71 0.67
N PRO A 48 -6.16 1.28 1.88
CA PRO A 48 -4.78 1.48 2.30
C PRO A 48 -3.77 0.71 1.44
N ALA A 49 -4.02 -0.57 1.13
CA ALA A 49 -3.13 -1.36 0.28
C ALA A 49 -2.91 -0.74 -1.11
N ILE A 50 -3.95 -0.17 -1.72
CA ILE A 50 -3.85 0.55 -3.00
C ILE A 50 -2.94 1.77 -2.87
N GLY A 51 -3.10 2.57 -1.81
CA GLY A 51 -2.26 3.75 -1.58
C GLY A 51 -0.78 3.40 -1.36
N VAL A 52 -0.51 2.37 -0.53
CA VAL A 52 0.86 1.88 -0.32
C VAL A 52 1.47 1.36 -1.62
N THR A 53 0.73 0.52 -2.35
CA THR A 53 1.20 -0.07 -3.61
C THR A 53 1.47 0.99 -4.68
N ALA A 54 0.62 2.02 -4.78
CA ALA A 54 0.85 3.14 -5.69
C ALA A 54 2.11 3.94 -5.32
N SER A 55 2.38 4.15 -4.02
CA SER A 55 3.60 4.84 -3.57
C SER A 55 4.85 4.08 -4.00
N LEU A 56 4.86 2.76 -3.80
CA LEU A 56 5.96 1.89 -4.25
C LEU A 56 6.09 1.90 -5.77
N GLY A 57 4.99 1.82 -6.51
CA GLY A 57 5.01 1.91 -7.96
C GLY A 57 5.54 3.24 -8.49
N ILE A 58 5.22 4.37 -7.84
CA ILE A 58 5.77 5.69 -8.21
C ILE A 58 7.29 5.73 -7.95
N ALA A 59 7.76 5.17 -6.82
CA ALA A 59 9.18 5.07 -6.55
C ALA A 59 9.91 4.18 -7.57
N LEU A 60 9.29 3.08 -8.01
CA LEU A 60 9.81 2.24 -9.08
C LEU A 60 9.92 3.02 -10.39
N GLY A 61 8.86 3.75 -10.77
CA GLY A 61 8.86 4.60 -11.97
C GLY A 61 9.96 5.65 -11.94
N ALA A 62 10.28 6.22 -10.77
CA ALA A 62 11.39 7.14 -10.62
C ALA A 62 12.75 6.49 -10.92
N LYS A 63 12.98 5.26 -10.43
CA LYS A 63 14.22 4.50 -10.69
C LYS A 63 14.38 4.12 -12.16
N GLN A 64 13.28 4.00 -12.89
CA GLN A 64 13.27 3.61 -14.29
C GLN A 64 13.49 4.77 -15.27
N TYR A 65 13.66 6.00 -14.79
CA TYR A 65 14.00 7.12 -15.66
C TYR A 65 15.37 6.90 -16.34
N PRO A 66 15.44 6.85 -17.68
CA PRO A 66 16.69 6.54 -18.39
C PRO A 66 17.58 7.75 -18.65
N GLY A 67 17.07 8.97 -18.45
CA GLY A 67 17.78 10.21 -18.76
C GLY A 67 18.65 10.73 -17.61
N ALA A 68 19.34 11.84 -17.88
CA ALA A 68 20.21 12.51 -16.89
C ALA A 68 19.79 13.97 -16.61
N ASP A 69 18.81 14.50 -17.33
CA ASP A 69 18.34 15.88 -17.14
C ASP A 69 17.12 15.95 -16.23
N LEU A 70 17.13 16.97 -15.37
CA LEU A 70 16.08 17.19 -14.36
C LEU A 70 14.72 17.46 -14.98
N LYS A 71 14.67 18.17 -16.12
CA LYS A 71 13.42 18.53 -16.79
C LYS A 71 12.69 17.28 -17.30
N GLY A 72 13.40 16.41 -18.00
CA GLY A 72 12.88 15.14 -18.48
C GLY A 72 12.48 14.22 -17.34
N PHE A 73 13.23 14.21 -16.23
CA PHE A 73 12.84 13.47 -15.03
C PHE A 73 11.50 13.94 -14.47
N LEU A 74 11.30 15.25 -14.33
CA LEU A 74 10.04 15.79 -13.81
C LEU A 74 8.84 15.51 -14.73
N LEU A 75 9.03 15.60 -16.06
CA LEU A 75 8.00 15.23 -17.04
C LEU A 75 7.67 13.73 -16.98
N HIS A 76 8.68 12.87 -16.86
CA HIS A 76 8.49 11.43 -16.65
C HIS A 76 7.70 11.16 -15.37
N MET A 77 8.04 11.82 -14.26
CA MET A 77 7.34 11.66 -12.99
C MET A 77 5.90 12.16 -13.01
N GLU A 78 5.60 13.19 -13.79
CA GLU A 78 4.21 13.62 -14.04
C GLU A 78 3.41 12.50 -14.71
N GLN A 79 3.98 11.84 -15.73
CA GLN A 79 3.36 10.71 -16.42
C GLN A 79 3.17 9.49 -15.50
N VAL A 80 4.17 9.17 -14.68
CA VAL A 80 4.08 8.08 -13.68
C VAL A 80 2.95 8.37 -12.70
N CYS A 81 2.93 9.55 -12.08
CA CYS A 81 1.88 9.95 -11.14
C CYS A 81 0.48 9.96 -11.79
N HIS A 82 0.37 10.41 -13.04
CA HIS A 82 -0.89 10.37 -13.78
C HIS A 82 -1.36 8.93 -14.02
N THR A 83 -0.44 8.04 -14.40
CA THR A 83 -0.73 6.62 -14.63
C THR A 83 -1.34 5.99 -13.37
N PHE A 84 -0.75 6.22 -12.20
CA PHE A 84 -1.30 5.72 -10.93
C PHE A 84 -2.65 6.34 -10.59
N ALA A 85 -2.81 7.67 -10.70
CA ALA A 85 -4.08 8.36 -10.42
C ALA A 85 -5.25 7.83 -11.28
N SER A 86 -4.97 7.43 -12.52
CA SER A 86 -5.96 6.89 -13.46
C SER A 86 -6.32 5.41 -13.24
N THR A 87 -5.60 4.69 -12.37
CA THR A 87 -5.89 3.26 -12.12
C THR A 87 -7.26 3.05 -11.49
N ARG A 88 -7.65 3.87 -10.50
CA ARG A 88 -8.93 3.77 -9.78
C ARG A 88 -9.40 5.16 -9.31
N PRO A 89 -10.12 5.92 -10.15
CA PRO A 89 -10.39 7.36 -9.95
C PRO A 89 -11.28 7.71 -8.75
N THR A 90 -11.84 6.72 -8.05
CA THR A 90 -12.64 6.90 -6.83
C THR A 90 -11.91 6.51 -5.54
N ALA A 91 -10.68 5.97 -5.63
CA ALA A 91 -9.92 5.52 -4.47
C ALA A 91 -9.22 6.69 -3.77
N VAL A 92 -9.80 7.21 -2.69
CA VAL A 92 -9.25 8.37 -1.97
C VAL A 92 -7.81 8.14 -1.47
N ASN A 93 -7.50 6.96 -0.93
CA ASN A 93 -6.16 6.62 -0.46
C ASN A 93 -5.11 6.57 -1.59
N LEU A 94 -5.53 6.30 -2.84
CA LEU A 94 -4.66 6.37 -4.02
C LEU A 94 -4.22 7.82 -4.25
N PHE A 95 -5.15 8.77 -4.26
CA PHE A 95 -4.84 10.18 -4.45
C PHE A 95 -4.01 10.74 -3.30
N TRP A 96 -4.33 10.37 -2.05
CA TRP A 96 -3.51 10.75 -0.90
C TRP A 96 -2.04 10.32 -1.07
N ALA A 97 -1.80 9.09 -1.52
CA ALA A 97 -0.48 8.56 -1.76
C ALA A 97 0.22 9.28 -2.93
N VAL A 98 -0.45 9.44 -4.06
CA VAL A 98 0.07 10.18 -5.23
C VAL A 98 0.45 11.61 -4.85
N ASP A 99 -0.39 12.31 -4.11
CA ASP A 99 -0.14 13.69 -3.68
C ASP A 99 1.05 13.78 -2.71
N ARG A 100 1.21 12.78 -1.83
CA ARG A 100 2.35 12.68 -0.93
C ARG A 100 3.67 12.55 -1.71
N MET A 101 3.69 11.71 -2.74
CA MET A 101 4.84 11.57 -3.63
C MET A 101 5.12 12.85 -4.45
N LYS A 102 4.07 13.52 -4.94
CA LYS A 102 4.21 14.81 -5.66
C LYS A 102 4.83 15.91 -4.78
N ARG A 103 4.57 15.93 -3.47
CA ARG A 103 5.21 16.90 -2.56
C ARG A 103 6.73 16.69 -2.45
N ILE A 104 7.20 15.45 -2.54
CA ILE A 104 8.65 15.17 -2.59
C ILE A 104 9.26 15.78 -3.85
N LEU A 105 8.61 15.59 -5.01
CA LEU A 105 9.03 16.18 -6.28
C LEU A 105 9.03 17.73 -6.23
N ALA A 106 7.99 18.33 -5.64
CA ALA A 106 7.86 19.79 -5.54
C ALA A 106 8.84 20.44 -4.56
N SER A 107 9.33 19.69 -3.55
CA SER A 107 10.28 20.17 -2.55
C SER A 107 11.75 19.94 -2.93
N ALA A 108 12.02 19.49 -4.16
CA ALA A 108 13.36 19.20 -4.64
C ALA A 108 14.05 20.48 -5.13
N SER A 109 14.62 21.27 -4.23
CA SER A 109 15.54 22.33 -4.63
C SER A 109 16.61 22.62 -3.56
N PRO A 110 17.91 22.57 -3.89
CA PRO A 110 18.53 21.90 -5.04
C PRO A 110 18.81 20.40 -4.73
N SER A 111 18.28 19.48 -5.53
CA SER A 111 18.48 18.03 -5.36
C SER A 111 18.86 17.38 -6.70
N THR A 112 19.77 16.39 -6.70
CA THR A 112 20.08 15.61 -7.90
C THR A 112 18.96 14.61 -8.23
N ILE A 113 18.94 14.03 -9.44
CA ILE A 113 18.00 12.95 -9.80
C ILE A 113 18.13 11.77 -8.83
N GLN A 114 19.36 11.39 -8.51
CA GLN A 114 19.63 10.30 -7.57
C GLN A 114 19.06 10.59 -6.18
N ASP A 115 19.21 11.83 -5.69
CA ASP A 115 18.63 12.24 -4.41
C ASP A 115 17.10 12.17 -4.44
N MET A 116 16.47 12.58 -5.54
CA MET A 116 15.00 12.49 -5.69
C MET A 116 14.52 11.05 -5.76
N GLN A 117 15.18 10.19 -6.54
CA GLN A 117 14.88 8.76 -6.61
C GLN A 117 14.96 8.12 -5.23
N LYS A 118 16.03 8.41 -4.48
CA LYS A 118 16.23 7.94 -3.12
C LYS A 118 15.12 8.43 -2.18
N ARG A 119 14.83 9.74 -2.18
CA ARG A 119 13.77 10.32 -1.34
C ARG A 119 12.39 9.76 -1.64
N LEU A 120 12.07 9.51 -2.91
CA LEU A 120 10.81 8.87 -3.31
C LEU A 120 10.74 7.42 -2.81
N GLN A 121 11.83 6.66 -2.93
CA GLN A 121 11.88 5.31 -2.39
C GLN A 121 11.73 5.30 -0.86
N GLU A 122 12.45 6.17 -0.16
CA GLU A 122 12.34 6.34 1.29
C GLU A 122 10.92 6.71 1.71
N GLU A 123 10.28 7.63 0.99
CA GLU A 123 8.89 8.04 1.26
C GLU A 123 7.90 6.90 1.03
N ALA A 124 8.07 6.13 -0.04
CA ALA A 124 7.20 5.00 -0.34
C ALA A 124 7.32 3.88 0.71
N LEU A 125 8.53 3.61 1.20
CA LEU A 125 8.77 2.70 2.32
C LEU A 125 8.20 3.25 3.63
N ALA A 126 8.33 4.56 3.87
CA ALA A 126 7.71 5.20 5.04
C ALA A 126 6.18 5.08 5.00
N VAL A 127 5.54 5.25 3.85
CA VAL A 127 4.08 5.03 3.68
C VAL A 127 3.68 3.60 4.05
N LEU A 128 4.47 2.60 3.63
CA LEU A 128 4.26 1.20 3.98
C LEU A 128 4.36 0.96 5.50
N ASP A 129 5.45 1.42 6.11
CA ASP A 129 5.71 1.23 7.54
C ASP A 129 4.69 1.98 8.41
N GLU A 130 4.31 3.18 7.99
CA GLU A 130 3.30 3.99 8.65
C GLU A 130 1.93 3.30 8.64
N ASP A 131 1.51 2.71 7.52
CA ASP A 131 0.24 1.98 7.46
C ASP A 131 0.22 0.82 8.45
N ILE A 132 1.29 0.01 8.51
CA ILE A 132 1.40 -1.11 9.46
C ILE A 132 1.33 -0.58 10.91
N ARG A 133 2.05 0.50 11.21
CA ARG A 133 2.09 1.10 12.55
C ARG A 133 0.73 1.66 12.96
N VAL A 134 0.05 2.37 12.06
CA VAL A 134 -1.29 2.92 12.29
C VAL A 134 -2.30 1.80 12.52
N ASN A 135 -2.27 0.75 11.71
CA ASN A 135 -3.18 -0.40 11.84
C ASN A 135 -2.97 -1.17 13.16
N ARG A 136 -1.72 -1.34 13.60
CA ARG A 136 -1.42 -1.91 14.92
C ARG A 136 -1.92 -1.03 16.07
N ALA A 137 -1.72 0.28 15.97
CA ALA A 137 -2.22 1.22 16.97
C ALA A 137 -3.76 1.22 17.03
N LEU A 138 -4.42 1.28 15.86
CA LEU A 138 -5.87 1.19 15.73
C LEU A 138 -6.38 -0.11 16.37
N GLY A 139 -5.75 -1.24 16.06
CA GLY A 139 -6.11 -2.52 16.65
C GLY A 139 -5.98 -2.54 18.16
N LYS A 140 -4.85 -2.04 18.69
CA LYS A 140 -4.62 -1.91 20.14
C LYS A 140 -5.72 -1.08 20.81
N PHE A 141 -6.03 0.12 20.29
CA PHE A 141 -7.05 0.97 20.90
C PHE A 141 -8.46 0.38 20.75
N GLY A 142 -8.81 -0.12 19.57
CA GLY A 142 -10.12 -0.72 19.31
C GLY A 142 -10.34 -2.02 20.07
N SER A 143 -9.30 -2.79 20.37
CA SER A 143 -9.46 -4.02 21.15
C SER A 143 -10.00 -3.78 22.55
N ALA A 144 -9.85 -2.57 23.10
CA ALA A 144 -10.34 -2.22 24.44
C ALA A 144 -11.87 -2.24 24.55
N ILE A 145 -12.60 -2.05 23.43
CA ILE A 145 -14.07 -2.09 23.44
C ILE A 145 -14.64 -3.50 23.24
N ILE A 146 -13.83 -4.45 22.76
CA ILE A 146 -14.20 -5.86 22.62
C ILE A 146 -14.06 -6.55 23.97
N ARG A 147 -15.08 -7.29 24.39
CA ARG A 147 -15.09 -8.09 25.60
C ARG A 147 -14.82 -9.56 25.28
N ASP A 148 -14.38 -10.30 26.30
CA ASP A 148 -14.29 -11.75 26.22
C ASP A 148 -15.70 -12.35 26.01
N GLY A 149 -15.83 -13.29 25.07
CA GLY A 149 -17.10 -13.90 24.67
C GLY A 149 -17.86 -13.16 23.57
N ASP A 150 -17.40 -12.00 23.10
CA ASP A 150 -18.14 -11.21 22.11
C ASP A 150 -18.30 -11.91 20.75
N HIS A 151 -19.45 -11.66 20.13
CA HIS A 151 -19.79 -12.05 18.77
C HIS A 151 -19.74 -10.81 17.88
N ILE A 152 -18.86 -10.80 16.89
CA ILE A 152 -18.58 -9.63 16.05
C ILE A 152 -19.02 -9.92 14.62
N LEU A 153 -19.90 -9.10 14.07
CA LEU A 153 -20.20 -9.09 12.65
C LEU A 153 -19.25 -8.12 11.93
N THR A 154 -18.68 -8.55 10.82
CA THR A 154 -17.90 -7.70 9.90
C THR A 154 -18.41 -7.87 8.48
N HIS A 155 -18.19 -6.87 7.64
CA HIS A 155 -18.61 -6.87 6.25
C HIS A 155 -17.41 -6.59 5.36
N CYS A 156 -17.31 -7.32 4.24
CA CYS A 156 -16.18 -7.30 3.33
C CYS A 156 -14.86 -7.70 4.03
N ASN A 157 -13.72 -7.27 3.49
CA ASN A 157 -12.40 -7.54 4.03
C ASN A 157 -11.67 -6.24 4.37
N ALA A 158 -11.62 -5.90 5.66
CA ALA A 158 -10.83 -4.82 6.23
C ALA A 158 -9.64 -5.35 7.06
N GLY A 159 -9.08 -6.48 6.62
CA GLY A 159 -7.98 -7.19 7.26
C GLY A 159 -6.61 -6.86 6.66
N ALA A 160 -5.63 -7.70 6.99
CA ALA A 160 -4.25 -7.50 6.56
C ALA A 160 -4.10 -7.42 5.04
N LEU A 161 -4.92 -8.17 4.28
CA LEU A 161 -4.90 -8.15 2.81
C LEU A 161 -5.39 -6.82 2.22
N ALA A 162 -6.18 -6.05 2.97
CA ALA A 162 -6.69 -4.76 2.51
C ALA A 162 -5.77 -3.58 2.86
N THR A 163 -4.68 -3.85 3.59
CA THR A 163 -3.70 -2.88 4.05
C THR A 163 -2.28 -3.37 3.75
N ALA A 164 -1.23 -2.65 4.14
CA ALA A 164 0.14 -3.17 4.07
C ALA A 164 0.40 -4.26 5.11
N GLY A 165 -0.43 -4.32 6.15
CA GLY A 165 -0.43 -5.38 7.15
C GLY A 165 -1.36 -5.07 8.31
N TYR A 166 -1.63 -6.10 9.12
CA TYR A 166 -2.47 -6.06 10.33
C TYR A 166 -3.97 -5.77 10.12
N GLY A 167 -4.34 -4.85 9.23
CA GLY A 167 -5.73 -4.51 8.93
C GLY A 167 -6.33 -3.46 9.86
N THR A 168 -7.50 -2.96 9.50
CA THR A 168 -8.23 -1.94 10.26
C THR A 168 -9.27 -2.59 11.18
N ALA A 169 -10.50 -2.81 10.70
CA ALA A 169 -11.57 -3.42 11.51
C ALA A 169 -11.20 -4.86 11.94
N LEU A 170 -10.68 -5.66 11.01
CA LEU A 170 -10.16 -6.99 11.34
C LEU A 170 -8.81 -6.94 12.08
N GLY A 171 -8.11 -5.80 12.06
CA GLY A 171 -6.96 -5.55 12.95
C GLY A 171 -7.36 -5.38 14.40
N VAL A 172 -8.52 -4.74 14.67
CA VAL A 172 -9.12 -4.66 16.01
C VAL A 172 -9.50 -6.04 16.54
N VAL A 173 -10.15 -6.85 15.71
CA VAL A 173 -10.47 -8.25 16.02
C VAL A 173 -9.18 -9.05 16.31
N ARG A 174 -8.16 -8.90 15.46
CA ARG A 174 -6.86 -9.57 15.65
C ARG A 174 -6.21 -9.17 16.98
N ALA A 175 -6.19 -7.88 17.32
CA ALA A 175 -5.62 -7.40 18.58
C ALA A 175 -6.36 -7.96 19.81
N ALA A 176 -7.69 -8.05 19.76
CA ALA A 176 -8.49 -8.66 20.82
C ALA A 176 -8.16 -10.15 20.99
N TRP A 177 -8.02 -10.88 19.88
CA TRP A 177 -7.61 -12.28 19.89
C TRP A 177 -6.18 -12.48 20.41
N GLU A 178 -5.23 -11.63 20.03
CA GLU A 178 -3.84 -11.62 20.53
C GLU A 178 -3.77 -11.37 22.06
N GLN A 179 -4.77 -10.70 22.64
CA GLN A 179 -4.93 -10.50 24.09
C GLN A 179 -5.57 -11.71 24.81
N GLY A 180 -5.90 -12.78 24.09
CA GLY A 180 -6.49 -14.00 24.65
C GLY A 180 -8.02 -14.00 24.75
N LYS A 181 -8.71 -12.97 24.27
CA LYS A 181 -10.18 -12.91 24.29
C LYS A 181 -10.77 -13.98 23.36
N GLN A 182 -11.70 -14.76 23.89
CA GLN A 182 -12.49 -15.74 23.15
C GLN A 182 -13.60 -15.02 22.40
N ILE A 183 -13.42 -14.81 21.10
CA ILE A 183 -14.37 -14.07 20.26
C ILE A 183 -14.84 -14.93 19.08
N ARG A 184 -16.04 -14.66 18.58
CA ARG A 184 -16.56 -15.26 17.34
C ARG A 184 -16.80 -14.19 16.30
N VAL A 185 -16.34 -14.43 15.07
CA VAL A 185 -16.49 -13.47 13.96
C VAL A 185 -17.43 -14.06 12.92
N TYR A 186 -18.46 -13.30 12.58
CA TYR A 186 -19.34 -13.54 11.45
C TYR A 186 -18.89 -12.61 10.32
N ALA A 187 -18.62 -13.16 9.15
CA ALA A 187 -18.19 -12.40 7.98
C ALA A 187 -19.28 -12.51 6.89
N ASP A 188 -19.68 -11.35 6.38
CA ASP A 188 -20.60 -11.16 5.25
C ASP A 188 -19.86 -10.53 4.06
#